data_AF-G9P9T0-F1
#
_entry.id   AF-G9P9T0-F1
#
_cell.length_a   1.000
_cell.length_b   1.000
_cell.length_c   1.000
_cell.angle_alpha   90.00
_cell.angle_beta   90.00
_cell.angle_gamma   90.00
#
_symmetry.space_group_name_H-M   'P 1'
#
loop_
_entity.id
_entity.type
_entity.pdbx_description
1 polymer ?
#
loop_
_entity_poly.entity_id
_entity_poly.type
_entity_poly.pdbx_seq_one_letter_code
_entity_poly.pdbx_strand_id
1 'polypeptide(L)'
;MALAPEDFPQMWQRPGYEELTGILESLELSPPVWNHRQQRSDIVAQQESLATQRKAEVTRYLSSIIKSPLAWIDDYDKQEALWELASKRMSERCGRTAMGEVTRRWPFEGDGAACEPFELIIKEPALTGDSLGFKTWGSSYVLSRYLPRLAATSLFKIFDETLGQPPPTVLELGSGTGLLGVAAAAFWQTHVILSDLPNIVPNLKDNMETNKDLVESRGGSMSVGPLTWGGEEDEIDQELFGESFQFKVVLVADPLYDDDHPALLASAICQNLALGSESRAVVMVPMRDDTTRGLLESFKQAMLDLETPLFLEEEKKLDGEDDWGEDEDEGQVECWLGVFSRGGSPLTA
;
A
#
# COMPACT_ATOMS: atom_id res chain seq x y z
N MET A 1 15.47 28.72 -8.32
CA MET A 1 14.27 29.31 -7.69
C MET A 1 13.13 28.99 -8.64
N ALA A 2 12.16 28.17 -8.25
CA ALA A 2 11.00 27.91 -9.10
C ALA A 2 10.20 29.21 -9.27
N LEU A 3 9.82 29.54 -10.51
CA LEU A 3 8.95 30.69 -10.81
C LEU A 3 7.60 30.51 -10.11
N ALA A 4 7.00 31.59 -9.62
CA ALA A 4 5.63 31.52 -9.15
C ALA A 4 4.68 31.21 -10.33
N PRO A 5 3.56 30.49 -10.13
CA PRO A 5 2.62 30.21 -11.20
C PRO A 5 2.11 31.46 -11.95
N GLU A 6 2.03 32.59 -11.23
CA GLU A 6 1.67 33.90 -11.78
C GLU A 6 2.69 34.44 -12.79
N ASP A 7 3.95 34.04 -12.67
CA ASP A 7 5.06 34.49 -13.51
C ASP A 7 5.29 33.58 -14.73
N PHE A 8 4.49 32.53 -14.90
CA PHE A 8 4.65 31.64 -16.03
C PHE A 8 4.31 32.33 -17.36
N PRO A 9 5.07 32.04 -18.43
CA PRO A 9 4.83 32.60 -19.75
C PRO A 9 3.48 32.16 -20.27
N GLN A 10 2.71 33.12 -20.73
CA GLN A 10 1.36 32.92 -21.25
C GLN A 10 1.41 32.49 -22.71
N MET A 11 0.43 31.69 -23.15
CA MET A 11 0.44 31.13 -24.52
C MET A 11 0.50 32.20 -25.63
N TRP A 12 -0.03 33.41 -25.38
CA TRP A 12 0.06 34.52 -26.34
C TRP A 12 1.48 35.10 -26.50
N GLN A 13 2.38 34.86 -25.54
CA GLN A 13 3.80 35.25 -25.59
C GLN A 13 4.64 34.28 -26.43
N ARG A 14 4.06 33.16 -26.88
CA ARG A 14 4.72 32.13 -27.70
C ARG A 14 6.00 31.56 -27.05
N PRO A 15 5.93 31.04 -25.80
CA PRO A 15 7.08 30.45 -25.12
C PRO A 15 7.68 29.28 -25.89
N GLY A 16 8.99 29.10 -25.78
CA GLY A 16 9.70 28.02 -26.47
C GLY A 16 9.32 26.63 -25.94
N TYR A 17 9.59 25.59 -26.73
CA TYR A 17 9.37 24.19 -26.31
C TYR A 17 10.12 23.84 -25.01
N GLU A 18 11.41 24.17 -24.93
CA GLU A 18 12.25 23.90 -23.75
C GLU A 18 11.74 24.63 -22.49
N GLU A 19 11.21 25.84 -22.68
CA GLU A 19 10.68 26.67 -21.59
C GLU A 19 9.39 26.06 -21.03
N LEU A 20 8.45 25.69 -21.90
CA LEU A 20 7.22 25.01 -21.50
C LEU A 20 7.50 23.66 -20.86
N THR A 21 8.44 22.88 -21.41
CA THR A 21 8.84 21.59 -20.88
C THR A 21 9.41 21.74 -19.47
N GLY A 22 10.37 22.66 -19.26
CA GLY A 22 10.95 22.89 -17.94
C GLY A 22 9.93 23.36 -16.90
N ILE A 23 8.92 24.14 -17.30
CA ILE A 23 7.81 24.51 -16.40
C ILE A 23 6.96 23.28 -16.07
N LEU A 24 6.54 22.51 -17.08
CA LEU A 24 5.73 21.31 -16.86
C LEU A 24 6.44 20.25 -16.01
N GLU A 25 7.76 20.09 -16.18
CA GLU A 25 8.60 19.26 -15.31
C GLU A 25 8.63 19.79 -13.88
N SER A 26 8.76 21.11 -13.69
CA SER A 26 8.71 21.73 -12.36
C SER A 26 7.35 21.59 -11.65
N LEU A 27 6.30 21.32 -12.42
CA LEU A 27 4.94 21.10 -11.94
C LEU A 27 4.61 19.63 -11.68
N GLU A 28 5.57 18.71 -11.79
CA GLU A 28 5.38 17.32 -11.40
C GLU A 28 4.98 17.20 -9.93
N LEU A 29 3.86 16.53 -9.67
CA LEU A 29 3.56 16.05 -8.32
C LEU A 29 3.87 14.55 -8.29
N SER A 30 4.89 14.18 -7.53
CA SER A 30 4.99 12.81 -7.05
C SER A 30 3.88 12.58 -6.02
N PRO A 31 3.15 11.46 -6.06
CA PRO A 31 2.17 11.17 -5.04
C PRO A 31 2.86 11.14 -3.67
N PRO A 32 2.19 11.65 -2.62
CA PRO A 32 2.80 11.74 -1.31
C PRO A 32 3.22 10.34 -0.85
N VAL A 33 4.43 10.26 -0.31
CA VAL A 33 4.83 9.15 0.54
C VAL A 33 4.36 9.53 1.94
N TRP A 34 3.43 8.79 2.52
CA TRP A 34 2.92 9.04 3.87
C TRP A 34 4.10 9.10 4.84
N ASN A 35 4.24 10.21 5.58
CA ASN A 35 5.46 10.46 6.37
C ASN A 35 5.12 11.05 7.75
N HIS A 36 5.05 10.18 8.75
CA HIS A 36 4.65 10.50 10.14
C HIS A 36 5.61 11.43 10.92
N ARG A 37 6.66 12.00 10.31
CA ARG A 37 7.64 12.85 11.01
C ARG A 37 7.51 14.35 10.79
N GLN A 38 6.42 14.83 10.18
CA GLN A 38 6.04 16.24 10.33
C GLN A 38 4.88 16.35 11.32
N GLN A 39 5.17 16.78 12.54
CA GLN A 39 4.15 17.40 13.40
C GLN A 39 3.60 18.62 12.65
N ARG A 40 2.42 18.44 12.05
CA ARG A 40 1.68 19.43 11.27
C ARG A 40 1.05 20.54 12.13
N SER A 41 1.25 20.58 13.44
CA SER A 41 0.44 21.44 14.31
C SER A 41 0.76 22.94 14.29
N ASP A 42 1.89 23.40 13.72
CA ASP A 42 2.27 24.83 13.78
C ASP A 42 2.47 25.53 12.41
N ILE A 43 2.22 24.86 11.27
CA ILE A 43 2.46 25.41 9.91
C ILE A 43 1.17 25.49 9.06
N VAL A 44 0.14 24.73 9.43
CA VAL A 44 -0.98 24.34 8.57
C VAL A 44 -1.92 25.51 8.20
N ALA A 45 -2.31 26.35 9.15
CA ALA A 45 -3.31 27.40 8.87
C ALA A 45 -2.85 28.54 7.94
N GLN A 46 -1.54 28.70 7.67
CA GLN A 46 -1.03 29.75 6.78
C GLN A 46 -0.47 29.22 5.45
N GLN A 47 -0.05 27.95 5.40
CA GLN A 47 0.38 27.29 4.16
C GLN A 47 -0.77 26.72 3.32
N GLU A 48 -1.89 26.32 3.93
CA GLU A 48 -3.05 25.74 3.21
C GLU A 48 -3.72 26.72 2.25
N SER A 49 -3.83 28.00 2.64
CA SER A 49 -4.39 29.05 1.78
C SER A 49 -3.52 29.30 0.53
N LEU A 50 -2.19 29.27 0.69
CA LEU A 50 -1.24 29.44 -0.41
C LEU A 50 -1.11 28.19 -1.29
N ALA A 51 -1.19 26.99 -0.71
CA ALA A 51 -1.18 25.74 -1.45
C ALA A 51 -2.46 25.56 -2.29
N THR A 52 -3.62 25.88 -1.73
CA THR A 52 -4.92 25.84 -2.41
C THR A 52 -5.03 26.89 -3.52
N GLN A 53 -4.55 28.13 -3.28
CA GLN A 53 -4.49 29.17 -4.31
C GLN A 53 -3.58 28.77 -5.48
N ARG A 54 -2.39 28.23 -5.18
CA ARG A 54 -1.46 27.71 -6.20
C ARG A 54 -2.06 26.56 -7.01
N LYS A 55 -2.86 25.68 -6.39
CA LYS A 55 -3.55 24.56 -7.06
C LYS A 55 -4.46 25.07 -8.18
N ALA A 56 -5.28 26.09 -7.91
CA ALA A 56 -6.20 26.66 -8.90
C ALA A 56 -5.48 27.39 -10.05
N GLU A 57 -4.41 28.12 -9.75
CA GLU A 57 -3.60 28.83 -10.75
C GLU A 57 -2.84 27.88 -11.66
N VAL A 58 -2.21 26.85 -11.09
CA VAL A 58 -1.53 25.81 -11.85
C VAL A 58 -2.51 25.06 -12.75
N THR A 59 -3.68 24.66 -12.24
CA THR A 59 -4.72 24.00 -13.06
C THR A 59 -5.17 24.89 -14.22
N ARG A 60 -5.35 26.19 -13.99
CA ARG A 60 -5.69 27.15 -15.05
C ARG A 60 -4.58 27.25 -16.10
N TYR A 61 -3.31 27.27 -15.66
CA TYR A 61 -2.15 27.31 -16.55
C TYR A 61 -2.07 26.06 -17.42
N LEU A 62 -2.16 24.87 -16.82
CA LEU A 62 -2.16 23.59 -17.53
C LEU A 62 -3.30 23.52 -18.56
N SER A 63 -4.51 23.96 -18.18
CA SER A 63 -5.65 24.04 -19.11
C SER A 63 -5.38 24.97 -20.29
N SER A 64 -4.61 26.05 -20.09
CA SER A 64 -4.25 26.97 -21.17
C SER A 64 -3.31 26.33 -22.19
N ILE A 65 -2.38 25.48 -21.76
CA ILE A 65 -1.48 24.72 -22.64
C ILE A 65 -2.29 23.69 -23.43
N ILE A 66 -3.13 22.90 -22.76
CA ILE A 66 -3.95 21.85 -23.38
C ILE A 66 -4.91 22.43 -24.43
N LYS A 67 -5.46 23.62 -24.20
CA LYS A 67 -6.37 24.30 -25.14
C LYS A 67 -5.64 25.04 -26.26
N SER A 68 -4.35 25.29 -26.11
CA SER A 68 -3.56 26.03 -27.10
C SER A 68 -3.23 25.14 -28.29
N PRO A 69 -3.38 25.62 -29.54
CA PRO A 69 -2.92 24.89 -30.71
C PRO A 69 -1.39 24.84 -30.80
N LEU A 70 -0.66 25.57 -29.93
CA LEU A 70 0.81 25.65 -29.92
C LEU A 70 1.43 25.96 -31.30
N ALA A 71 0.70 26.71 -32.14
CA ALA A 71 0.99 26.92 -33.57
C ALA A 71 2.31 27.65 -33.89
N TRP A 72 3.07 28.09 -32.87
CA TRP A 72 4.40 28.68 -33.01
C TRP A 72 5.54 27.67 -32.77
N ILE A 73 5.21 26.43 -32.40
CA ILE A 73 6.15 25.32 -32.28
C ILE A 73 6.06 24.54 -33.60
N ASP A 74 7.06 24.67 -34.46
CA ASP A 74 7.07 24.11 -35.83
C ASP A 74 7.42 22.61 -35.88
N ASP A 75 6.87 21.83 -34.94
CA ASP A 75 7.13 20.40 -34.78
C ASP A 75 5.94 19.75 -34.06
N TYR A 76 5.24 18.84 -34.75
CA TYR A 76 4.03 18.20 -34.22
C TYR A 76 4.34 17.25 -33.05
N ASP A 77 5.46 16.52 -33.11
CA ASP A 77 5.84 15.59 -32.06
C ASP A 77 6.13 16.35 -30.75
N LYS A 78 6.72 17.54 -30.86
CA LYS A 78 6.92 18.45 -29.72
C LYS A 78 5.61 19.02 -29.16
N GLN A 79 4.65 19.31 -30.02
CA GLN A 79 3.32 19.75 -29.57
C GLN A 79 2.60 18.62 -28.80
N GLU A 80 2.63 17.40 -29.36
CA GLU A 80 2.05 16.21 -28.74
C GLU A 80 2.65 15.93 -27.36
N ALA A 81 3.99 15.96 -27.24
CA ALA A 81 4.68 15.79 -25.97
C ALA A 81 4.27 16.85 -24.92
N LEU A 82 4.08 18.11 -25.33
CA LEU A 82 3.64 19.17 -24.43
C LEU A 82 2.18 18.97 -23.96
N TRP A 83 1.28 18.57 -24.86
CA TRP A 83 -0.10 18.28 -24.50
C TRP A 83 -0.21 17.07 -23.58
N GLU A 84 0.54 16.01 -23.86
CA GLU A 84 0.62 14.81 -23.03
C GLU A 84 1.14 15.16 -21.63
N LEU A 85 2.28 15.87 -21.55
CA LEU A 85 2.89 16.25 -20.29
C LEU A 85 1.98 17.20 -19.49
N ALA A 86 1.34 18.18 -20.13
CA ALA A 86 0.38 19.08 -19.47
C ALA A 86 -0.87 18.34 -18.96
N SER A 87 -1.38 17.39 -19.74
CA SER A 87 -2.51 16.54 -19.34
C SER A 87 -2.14 15.63 -18.18
N LYS A 88 -0.92 15.07 -18.19
CA LYS A 88 -0.35 14.31 -17.09
C LYS A 88 -0.28 15.15 -15.81
N ARG A 89 0.31 16.35 -15.85
CA ARG A 89 0.36 17.25 -14.67
C ARG A 89 -1.04 17.66 -14.17
N MET A 90 -2.03 17.73 -15.06
CA MET A 90 -3.40 18.00 -14.68
C MET A 90 -4.01 16.79 -13.94
N SER A 91 -3.83 15.57 -14.48
CA SER A 91 -4.33 14.34 -13.85
C SER A 91 -3.74 14.08 -12.45
N GLU A 92 -2.46 14.40 -12.25
CA GLU A 92 -1.78 14.34 -10.94
C GLU A 92 -2.46 15.15 -9.84
N ARG A 93 -3.30 16.12 -10.20
CA ARG A 93 -3.99 17.04 -9.30
C ARG A 93 -5.47 16.73 -9.13
N CYS A 94 -5.98 15.70 -9.81
CA CYS A 94 -7.39 15.31 -9.80
C CYS A 94 -7.70 14.12 -8.86
N GLY A 95 -6.75 13.73 -8.01
CA GLY A 95 -6.89 12.59 -7.10
C GLY A 95 -6.45 11.26 -7.72
N ARG A 96 -6.28 10.22 -6.89
CA ARG A 96 -5.64 8.94 -7.27
C ARG A 96 -6.38 8.19 -8.39
N THR A 97 -7.70 8.32 -8.48
CA THR A 97 -8.57 7.69 -9.49
C THR A 97 -8.38 8.28 -10.88
N ALA A 98 -8.01 9.56 -10.96
CA ALA A 98 -7.70 10.25 -12.22
C ALA A 98 -6.22 10.11 -12.62
N MET A 99 -5.35 9.72 -11.68
CA MET A 99 -3.94 9.44 -11.96
C MET A 99 -3.77 8.12 -12.71
N GLY A 100 -2.91 8.13 -13.72
CA GLY A 100 -2.47 6.92 -14.43
C GLY A 100 -1.60 6.01 -13.56
N GLU A 101 -0.75 5.24 -14.23
CA GLU A 101 0.27 4.44 -13.54
C GLU A 101 1.21 5.33 -12.71
N VAL A 102 1.50 4.88 -11.50
CA VAL A 102 2.34 5.56 -10.53
C VAL A 102 3.37 4.58 -9.99
N THR A 103 4.61 5.04 -9.81
CA THR A 103 5.61 4.31 -9.01
C THR A 103 5.93 5.11 -7.76
N ARG A 104 5.73 4.52 -6.58
CA ARG A 104 6.03 5.12 -5.28
C ARG A 104 7.27 4.48 -4.67
N ARG A 105 7.96 5.25 -3.85
CA ARG A 105 9.10 4.77 -3.07
C ARG A 105 8.77 4.87 -1.59
N TRP A 106 8.90 3.77 -0.87
CA TRP A 106 8.45 3.62 0.52
C TRP A 106 9.65 3.47 1.43
N PRO A 107 10.03 4.52 2.19
CA PRO A 107 11.20 4.50 3.05
C PRO A 107 10.90 3.77 4.35
N PHE A 108 11.83 2.91 4.74
CA PHE A 108 11.81 2.18 6.00
C PHE A 108 13.02 2.59 6.82
N GLU A 109 12.80 3.31 7.91
CA GLU A 109 13.85 3.67 8.85
C GLU A 109 14.21 2.45 9.72
N GLY A 110 15.51 2.25 9.94
CA GLY A 110 15.96 1.31 10.97
C GLY A 110 15.66 1.87 12.36
N ASP A 111 14.78 1.21 13.11
CA ASP A 111 14.50 1.62 14.50
C ASP A 111 15.63 1.12 15.42
N GLY A 112 16.71 1.90 15.50
CA GLY A 112 17.82 1.70 16.44
C GLY A 112 18.71 0.48 16.17
N ALA A 113 19.91 0.71 15.61
CA ALA A 113 21.07 -0.19 15.52
C ALA A 113 20.91 -1.61 14.89
N ALA A 114 19.70 -2.14 14.68
CA ALA A 114 19.50 -3.53 14.29
C ALA A 114 19.27 -3.75 12.78
N CYS A 115 18.82 -2.74 12.02
CA CYS A 115 18.60 -2.86 10.58
C CYS A 115 18.98 -1.57 9.86
N GLU A 116 19.72 -1.68 8.75
CA GLU A 116 20.02 -0.52 7.91
C GLU A 116 18.73 -0.02 7.24
N PRO A 117 18.53 1.30 7.11
CA PRO A 117 17.40 1.85 6.36
C PRO A 117 17.36 1.30 4.93
N PHE A 118 16.15 1.15 4.40
CA PHE A 118 15.94 0.76 3.01
C PHE A 118 14.70 1.44 2.45
N GLU A 119 14.48 1.21 1.16
CA GLU A 119 13.34 1.76 0.46
C GLU A 119 12.80 0.71 -0.50
N LEU A 120 11.47 0.56 -0.54
CA LEU A 120 10.79 -0.30 -1.49
C LEU A 120 10.23 0.52 -2.64
N ILE A 121 10.35 0.01 -3.86
CA ILE A 121 9.82 0.65 -5.07
C ILE A 121 8.58 -0.13 -5.49
N ILE A 122 7.41 0.51 -5.41
CA ILE A 122 6.13 -0.13 -5.67
C ILE A 122 5.43 0.57 -6.82
N LYS A 123 5.16 -0.21 -7.87
CA LYS A 123 4.35 0.15 -9.01
C LYS A 123 2.87 -0.06 -8.71
N GLU A 124 2.09 0.97 -9.00
CA GLU A 124 0.64 0.99 -8.89
C GLU A 124 0.04 1.29 -10.25
N PRO A 125 -0.66 0.33 -10.86
CA PRO A 125 -1.40 0.57 -12.09
C PRO A 125 -2.46 1.68 -11.93
N ALA A 126 -2.98 2.15 -13.07
CA ALA A 126 -4.13 3.04 -13.08
C ALA A 126 -5.35 2.35 -12.46
N LEU A 127 -6.13 3.08 -11.66
CA LEU A 127 -7.36 2.56 -11.05
C LEU A 127 -8.50 2.67 -12.06
N THR A 128 -8.70 1.64 -12.87
CA THR A 128 -9.82 1.56 -13.82
C THR A 128 -10.84 0.52 -13.38
N GLY A 129 -12.10 0.90 -13.16
CA GLY A 129 -13.16 -0.05 -12.75
C GLY A 129 -12.87 -0.73 -11.41
N ASP A 130 -13.04 -2.05 -11.34
CA ASP A 130 -12.93 -2.89 -10.11
C ASP A 130 -11.47 -3.16 -9.67
N SER A 131 -10.57 -2.20 -9.86
CA SER A 131 -9.11 -2.35 -9.69
C SER A 131 -8.60 -2.05 -8.28
N LEU A 132 -9.38 -2.31 -7.23
CA LEU A 132 -9.01 -1.94 -5.85
C LEU A 132 -7.67 -2.56 -5.39
N GLY A 133 -7.32 -3.75 -5.89
CA GLY A 133 -6.04 -4.42 -5.60
C GLY A 133 -4.80 -3.74 -6.23
N PHE A 134 -4.97 -2.76 -7.11
CA PHE A 134 -3.85 -2.00 -7.72
C PHE A 134 -3.42 -0.77 -6.92
N LYS A 135 -4.11 -0.45 -5.82
CA LYS A 135 -3.73 0.63 -4.91
C LYS A 135 -2.91 0.06 -3.74
N THR A 136 -1.83 0.74 -3.38
CA THR A 136 -1.19 0.51 -2.07
C THR A 136 -1.98 1.28 -1.01
N TRP A 137 -2.49 0.58 -0.01
CA TRP A 137 -3.34 1.16 1.05
C TRP A 137 -2.54 1.60 2.28
N GLY A 138 -3.03 2.63 2.97
CA GLY A 138 -2.41 3.20 4.18
C GLY A 138 -1.98 2.17 5.21
N SER A 139 -2.90 1.27 5.54
CA SER A 139 -2.70 0.16 6.48
C SER A 139 -1.57 -0.77 6.10
N SER A 140 -1.33 -1.04 4.81
CA SER A 140 -0.21 -1.90 4.38
C SER A 140 1.13 -1.29 4.79
N TYR A 141 1.29 0.03 4.64
CA TYR A 141 2.50 0.74 5.05
C TYR A 141 2.61 0.89 6.57
N VAL A 142 1.50 1.17 7.26
CA VAL A 142 1.46 1.22 8.73
C VAL A 142 1.88 -0.12 9.33
N LEU A 143 1.33 -1.24 8.83
CA LEU A 143 1.71 -2.58 9.26
C LEU A 143 3.16 -2.89 8.90
N SER A 144 3.61 -2.55 7.68
CA SER A 144 5.00 -2.74 7.25
C SER A 144 6.02 -2.13 8.20
N ARG A 145 5.75 -0.90 8.67
CA ARG A 145 6.60 -0.22 9.66
C ARG A 145 6.52 -0.84 11.06
N TYR A 146 5.42 -1.53 11.36
CA TYR A 146 5.20 -2.17 12.66
C TYR A 146 5.83 -3.58 12.73
N LEU A 147 6.24 -4.16 11.60
CA LEU A 147 6.81 -5.52 11.52
C LEU A 147 7.99 -5.79 12.46
N PRO A 148 9.00 -4.89 12.61
CA PRO A 148 10.10 -5.14 13.55
C PRO A 148 9.62 -5.27 15.00
N ARG A 149 8.62 -4.48 15.38
CA ARG A 149 8.04 -4.52 16.72
C ARG A 149 7.24 -5.80 16.94
N LEU A 150 6.50 -6.27 15.93
CA LEU A 150 5.80 -7.56 15.99
C LEU A 150 6.77 -8.73 16.19
N ALA A 151 7.89 -8.76 15.46
CA ALA A 151 8.94 -9.76 15.65
C ALA A 151 9.52 -9.73 17.07
N ALA A 152 9.73 -8.53 17.64
CA ALA A 152 10.26 -8.39 19.00
C ALA A 152 9.23 -8.69 20.11
N THR A 153 7.92 -8.65 19.82
CA THR A 153 6.85 -8.87 20.80
C THR A 153 6.03 -10.10 20.49
N SER A 154 5.01 -9.98 19.67
CA SER A 154 3.91 -10.94 19.56
C SER A 154 4.33 -12.18 18.79
N LEU A 155 5.40 -12.07 18.00
CA LEU A 155 5.99 -13.11 17.17
C LEU A 155 7.38 -13.54 17.67
N PHE A 156 7.81 -13.14 18.89
CA PHE A 156 9.18 -13.38 19.36
C PHE A 156 9.57 -14.86 19.33
N LYS A 157 8.67 -15.77 19.71
CA LYS A 157 8.94 -17.22 19.68
C LYS A 157 9.13 -17.79 18.28
N ILE A 158 8.69 -17.06 17.26
CA ILE A 158 8.80 -17.45 15.85
C ILE A 158 10.12 -16.94 15.27
N PHE A 159 10.54 -15.72 15.63
CA PHE A 159 11.68 -15.02 15.02
C PHE A 159 12.93 -14.92 15.92
N ASP A 160 12.89 -15.38 17.17
CA ASP A 160 14.05 -15.40 18.05
C ASP A 160 15.02 -16.53 17.64
N GLU A 161 16.10 -16.15 16.95
CA GLU A 161 17.16 -17.04 16.50
C GLU A 161 17.81 -17.83 17.65
N THR A 162 17.78 -17.30 18.88
CA THR A 162 18.38 -17.98 20.05
C THR A 162 17.62 -19.26 20.43
N LEU A 163 16.37 -19.40 19.97
CA LEU A 163 15.56 -20.60 20.12
C LEU A 163 15.93 -21.71 19.14
N GLY A 164 16.83 -21.43 18.18
CA GLY A 164 17.38 -22.42 17.23
C GLY A 164 16.34 -22.99 16.26
N GLN A 165 15.21 -22.32 16.05
CA GLN A 165 14.19 -22.70 15.10
C GLN A 165 14.56 -22.20 13.70
N PRO A 166 14.20 -22.92 12.62
CA PRO A 166 14.36 -22.40 11.27
C PRO A 166 13.43 -21.19 11.05
N PRO A 167 13.83 -20.22 10.20
CA PRO A 167 12.97 -19.10 9.81
C PRO A 167 11.62 -19.59 9.27
N PRO A 168 10.50 -18.93 9.62
CA PRO A 168 9.18 -19.36 9.19
C PRO A 168 8.92 -19.00 7.72
N THR A 169 8.22 -19.85 6.98
CA THR A 169 7.54 -19.36 5.77
C THR A 169 6.31 -18.55 6.18
N VAL A 170 6.20 -17.34 5.64
CA VAL A 170 5.11 -16.38 5.88
C VAL A 170 4.23 -16.31 4.64
N LEU A 171 2.92 -16.21 4.84
CA LEU A 171 1.95 -15.92 3.78
C LEU A 171 1.40 -14.51 3.95
N GLU A 172 1.26 -13.76 2.86
CA GLU A 172 0.39 -12.59 2.79
C GLU A 172 -0.85 -12.90 1.95
N LEU A 173 -2.04 -12.72 2.54
CA LEU A 173 -3.33 -12.85 1.84
C LEU A 173 -3.80 -11.48 1.37
N GLY A 174 -4.17 -11.36 0.09
CA GLY A 174 -4.64 -10.09 -0.48
C GLY A 174 -3.53 -9.05 -0.51
N SER A 175 -2.40 -9.41 -1.12
CA SER A 175 -1.16 -8.61 -1.09
C SER A 175 -1.28 -7.29 -1.86
N GLY A 176 -2.21 -7.20 -2.81
CA GLY A 176 -2.40 -6.07 -3.71
C GLY A 176 -1.12 -5.75 -4.48
N THR A 177 -0.47 -4.65 -4.10
CA THR A 177 0.81 -4.23 -4.69
C THR A 177 2.03 -4.93 -4.08
N GLY A 178 1.88 -5.61 -2.94
CA GLY A 178 2.91 -6.41 -2.26
C GLY A 178 3.76 -5.65 -1.25
N LEU A 179 3.44 -4.39 -0.93
CA LEU A 179 4.26 -3.56 -0.04
C LEU A 179 4.57 -4.26 1.30
N LEU A 180 3.54 -4.84 1.93
CA LEU A 180 3.66 -5.45 3.25
C LEU A 180 4.51 -6.71 3.25
N GLY A 181 4.24 -7.67 2.37
CA GLY A 181 5.01 -8.91 2.34
C GLY A 181 6.44 -8.72 1.83
N VAL A 182 6.69 -7.77 0.90
CA VAL A 182 8.05 -7.40 0.50
C VAL A 182 8.81 -6.79 1.69
N ALA A 183 8.16 -5.92 2.47
CA ALA A 183 8.74 -5.38 3.70
C ALA A 183 9.00 -6.48 4.75
N ALA A 184 8.07 -7.43 4.90
CA ALA A 184 8.24 -8.58 5.80
C ALA A 184 9.42 -9.46 5.41
N ALA A 185 9.61 -9.74 4.12
CA ALA A 185 10.76 -10.51 3.64
C ALA A 185 12.08 -9.80 3.98
N ALA A 186 12.13 -8.48 3.77
CA ALA A 186 13.31 -7.66 4.07
C ALA A 186 13.60 -7.52 5.58
N PHE A 187 12.58 -7.26 6.40
CA PHE A 187 12.76 -7.04 7.84
C PHE A 187 12.99 -8.33 8.62
N TRP A 188 12.23 -9.37 8.32
CA TRP A 188 12.29 -10.65 9.04
C TRP A 188 13.26 -11.65 8.43
N GLN A 189 13.88 -11.30 7.30
CA GLN A 189 14.94 -12.10 6.66
C GLN A 189 14.47 -13.54 6.42
N THR A 190 13.24 -13.67 5.92
CA THR A 190 12.56 -14.95 5.76
C THR A 190 11.92 -15.10 4.39
N HIS A 191 11.43 -16.30 4.09
CA HIS A 191 10.65 -16.54 2.88
C HIS A 191 9.20 -16.06 3.06
N VAL A 192 8.74 -15.18 2.17
CA VAL A 192 7.37 -14.69 2.14
C VAL A 192 6.70 -15.07 0.82
N ILE A 193 5.53 -15.69 0.91
CA ILE A 193 4.68 -15.97 -0.23
C ILE A 193 3.59 -14.90 -0.30
N LEU A 194 3.58 -14.15 -1.40
CA LEU A 194 2.61 -13.11 -1.69
C LEU A 194 1.47 -13.72 -2.50
N SER A 195 0.23 -13.50 -2.08
CA SER A 195 -0.95 -14.05 -2.75
C SER A 195 -2.03 -13.01 -2.99
N ASP A 196 -2.69 -13.12 -4.14
CA ASP A 196 -3.82 -12.28 -4.55
C ASP A 196 -4.61 -12.95 -5.68
N LEU A 197 -5.64 -12.27 -6.21
CA LEU A 197 -6.44 -12.72 -7.34
C LEU A 197 -5.60 -12.86 -8.62
N PRO A 198 -5.96 -13.78 -9.55
CA PRO A 198 -5.21 -14.01 -10.80
C PRO A 198 -4.92 -12.75 -11.64
N ASN A 199 -5.81 -11.76 -11.62
CA ASN A 199 -5.65 -10.49 -12.35
C ASN A 199 -4.69 -9.50 -11.64
N ILE A 200 -4.46 -9.65 -10.35
CA ILE A 200 -3.55 -8.80 -9.56
C ILE A 200 -2.11 -9.34 -9.58
N VAL A 201 -1.97 -10.67 -9.62
CA VAL A 201 -0.69 -11.40 -9.62
C VAL A 201 0.37 -10.86 -10.61
N PRO A 202 0.05 -10.47 -11.87
CA PRO A 202 1.06 -9.94 -12.78
C PRO A 202 1.78 -8.70 -12.25
N ASN A 203 1.04 -7.70 -11.73
CA ASN A 203 1.65 -6.50 -11.16
C ASN A 203 2.40 -6.80 -9.84
N LEU A 204 1.85 -7.72 -9.04
CA LEU A 204 2.50 -8.19 -7.81
C LEU A 204 3.85 -8.86 -8.09
N LYS A 205 3.95 -9.65 -9.17
CA LYS A 205 5.22 -10.25 -9.65
C LYS A 205 6.21 -9.18 -10.11
N ASP A 206 5.77 -8.18 -10.85
CA ASP A 206 6.63 -7.06 -11.27
C ASP A 206 7.20 -6.29 -10.07
N ASN A 207 6.37 -6.03 -9.05
CA ASN A 207 6.80 -5.38 -7.81
C ASN A 207 7.76 -6.25 -7.00
N MET A 208 7.49 -7.55 -6.89
CA MET A 208 8.40 -8.49 -6.24
C MET A 208 9.78 -8.48 -6.93
N GLU A 209 9.83 -8.61 -8.26
CA GLU A 209 11.09 -8.66 -9.01
C GLU A 209 11.86 -7.33 -8.90
N THR A 210 11.17 -6.19 -8.91
CA THR A 210 11.77 -4.86 -8.72
C THR A 210 12.51 -4.73 -7.39
N ASN A 211 12.05 -5.43 -6.34
CA ASN A 211 12.63 -5.37 -4.99
C ASN A 211 13.46 -6.60 -4.61
N LYS A 212 13.67 -7.54 -5.54
CA LYS A 212 14.28 -8.84 -5.27
C LYS A 212 15.71 -8.73 -4.75
N ASP A 213 16.58 -8.01 -5.45
CA ASP A 213 17.98 -7.85 -5.06
C ASP A 213 18.12 -7.24 -3.66
N LEU A 214 17.23 -6.30 -3.32
CA LEU A 214 17.19 -5.68 -2.00
C LEU A 214 16.81 -6.70 -0.92
N VAL A 215 15.76 -7.50 -1.15
CA VAL A 215 15.30 -8.54 -0.22
C VAL A 215 16.36 -9.63 -0.05
N GLU A 216 16.95 -10.11 -1.14
CA GLU A 216 18.01 -11.13 -1.12
C GLU A 216 19.26 -10.63 -0.39
N SER A 217 19.66 -9.36 -0.59
CA SER A 217 20.79 -8.73 0.12
C SER A 217 20.59 -8.66 1.64
N ARG A 218 19.33 -8.76 2.09
CA ARG A 218 18.93 -8.78 3.51
C ARG A 218 18.67 -10.19 4.02
N GLY A 219 18.84 -11.23 3.22
CA GLY A 219 18.62 -12.63 3.62
C GLY A 219 17.16 -13.10 3.54
N GLY A 220 16.26 -12.27 3.02
CA GLY A 220 14.89 -12.69 2.71
C GLY A 220 14.78 -13.33 1.33
N SER A 221 13.60 -13.88 1.04
CA SER A 221 13.24 -14.33 -0.32
C SER A 221 11.72 -14.29 -0.50
N MET A 222 11.25 -14.31 -1.75
CA MET A 222 9.82 -14.17 -2.05
C MET A 222 9.37 -15.13 -3.14
N SER A 223 8.09 -15.52 -3.07
CA SER A 223 7.34 -16.19 -4.14
C SER A 223 6.00 -15.51 -4.32
N VAL A 224 5.40 -15.60 -5.51
CA VAL A 224 4.08 -15.00 -5.81
C VAL A 224 3.22 -16.00 -6.58
N GLY A 225 1.98 -16.20 -6.14
CA GLY A 225 1.01 -16.99 -6.88
C GLY A 225 -0.45 -16.59 -6.61
N PRO A 226 -1.37 -16.98 -7.51
CA PRO A 226 -2.80 -16.74 -7.33
C PRO A 226 -3.38 -17.51 -6.14
N LEU A 227 -4.21 -16.84 -5.34
CA LEU A 227 -5.03 -17.44 -4.29
C LEU A 227 -6.33 -16.64 -4.16
N THR A 228 -7.40 -17.11 -4.79
CA THR A 228 -8.75 -16.59 -4.57
C THR A 228 -9.37 -17.22 -3.33
N TRP A 229 -9.81 -16.40 -2.36
CA TRP A 229 -10.47 -16.89 -1.14
C TRP A 229 -11.80 -17.56 -1.47
N GLY A 230 -11.93 -18.86 -1.17
CA GLY A 230 -13.12 -19.63 -1.53
C GLY A 230 -13.31 -19.84 -3.04
N GLY A 231 -12.27 -19.57 -3.85
CA GLY A 231 -12.28 -19.81 -5.29
C GLY A 231 -12.09 -21.27 -5.66
N GLU A 232 -12.19 -21.56 -6.96
CA GLU A 232 -12.01 -22.90 -7.52
C GLU A 232 -10.51 -23.25 -7.68
N GLU A 233 -10.19 -24.52 -7.95
CA GLU A 233 -8.80 -25.00 -8.04
C GLU A 233 -7.95 -24.27 -9.10
N ASP A 234 -8.55 -23.76 -10.17
CA ASP A 234 -7.88 -23.04 -11.26
C ASP A 234 -7.56 -21.57 -10.93
N GLU A 235 -8.11 -21.06 -9.83
CA GLU A 235 -7.82 -19.73 -9.29
C GLU A 235 -6.79 -19.76 -8.15
N ILE A 236 -6.24 -20.95 -7.86
CA ILE A 236 -5.31 -21.19 -6.75
C ILE A 236 -4.05 -21.88 -7.28
N ASP A 237 -2.89 -21.35 -6.93
CA ASP A 237 -1.61 -22.00 -7.18
C ASP A 237 -1.44 -23.21 -6.26
N GLN A 238 -1.71 -24.41 -6.77
CA GLN A 238 -1.65 -25.64 -5.99
C GLN A 238 -0.24 -26.00 -5.52
N GLU A 239 0.81 -25.49 -6.18
CA GLU A 239 2.19 -25.73 -5.75
C GLU A 239 2.53 -24.91 -4.50
N LEU A 240 1.98 -23.69 -4.39
CA LEU A 240 2.21 -22.81 -3.25
C LEU A 240 1.18 -22.99 -2.12
N PHE A 241 -0.07 -23.33 -2.46
CA PHE A 241 -1.21 -23.25 -1.54
C PHE A 241 -2.02 -24.55 -1.43
N GLY A 242 -1.63 -25.62 -2.11
CA GLY A 242 -2.35 -26.90 -2.09
C GLY A 242 -2.29 -27.64 -0.75
N GLU A 243 -1.30 -27.32 0.11
CA GLU A 243 -1.20 -27.89 1.45
C GLU A 243 -1.86 -26.99 2.51
N SER A 244 -2.82 -27.55 3.25
CA SER A 244 -3.47 -26.84 4.36
C SER A 244 -2.55 -26.73 5.58
N PHE A 245 -2.73 -25.65 6.34
CA PHE A 245 -2.08 -25.39 7.63
C PHE A 245 -0.55 -25.35 7.56
N GLN A 246 0.01 -24.80 6.48
CA GLN A 246 1.46 -24.78 6.23
C GLN A 246 2.19 -23.56 6.82
N PHE A 247 1.52 -22.43 7.04
CA PHE A 247 2.20 -21.16 7.37
C PHE A 247 2.16 -20.82 8.86
N LYS A 248 3.32 -20.56 9.48
CA LYS A 248 3.37 -20.12 10.89
C LYS A 248 2.85 -18.70 11.08
N VAL A 249 2.98 -17.85 10.06
CA VAL A 249 2.50 -16.47 10.09
C VAL A 249 1.69 -16.21 8.83
N VAL A 250 0.49 -15.65 9.01
CA VAL A 250 -0.35 -15.12 7.93
C VAL A 250 -0.51 -13.62 8.15
N LEU A 251 -0.19 -12.81 7.15
CA LEU A 251 -0.32 -11.35 7.15
C LEU A 251 -1.49 -10.94 6.27
N VAL A 252 -2.23 -9.92 6.71
CA VAL A 252 -3.35 -9.36 5.95
C VAL A 252 -3.45 -7.86 6.24
N ALA A 253 -3.57 -7.03 5.21
CA ALA A 253 -3.82 -5.60 5.36
C ALA A 253 -4.97 -5.15 4.46
N ASP A 254 -5.91 -4.39 5.06
CA ASP A 254 -7.10 -3.84 4.40
C ASP A 254 -7.98 -4.85 3.65
N PRO A 255 -8.44 -5.96 4.25
CA PRO A 255 -9.13 -6.99 3.49
C PRO A 255 -10.66 -6.78 3.35
N LEU A 256 -11.26 -5.80 4.06
CA LEU A 256 -12.71 -5.75 4.28
C LEU A 256 -13.39 -4.63 3.50
N TYR A 257 -14.03 -4.99 2.38
CA TYR A 257 -14.76 -4.05 1.51
C TYR A 257 -16.15 -4.53 1.11
N ASP A 258 -16.46 -5.81 1.32
CA ASP A 258 -17.71 -6.46 0.94
C ASP A 258 -18.23 -7.32 2.11
N ASP A 259 -19.55 -7.55 2.16
CA ASP A 259 -20.22 -8.31 3.21
C ASP A 259 -19.79 -9.79 3.26
N ASP A 260 -19.28 -10.34 2.15
CA ASP A 260 -18.76 -11.71 2.10
C ASP A 260 -17.30 -11.84 2.61
N HIS A 261 -16.53 -10.75 2.57
CA HIS A 261 -15.10 -10.75 2.93
C HIS A 261 -14.81 -11.26 4.36
N PRO A 262 -15.59 -10.90 5.40
CA PRO A 262 -15.38 -11.43 6.75
C PRO A 262 -15.30 -12.96 6.82
N ALA A 263 -16.26 -13.66 6.21
CA ALA A 263 -16.31 -15.13 6.25
C ALA A 263 -15.23 -15.75 5.34
N LEU A 264 -15.05 -15.21 4.14
CA LEU A 264 -14.03 -15.66 3.20
C LEU A 264 -12.62 -15.53 3.78
N LEU A 265 -12.30 -14.38 4.39
CA LEU A 265 -11.00 -14.15 5.02
C LEU A 265 -10.77 -15.08 6.22
N ALA A 266 -11.75 -15.23 7.11
CA ALA A 266 -11.63 -16.12 8.25
C ALA A 266 -11.36 -17.57 7.80
N SER A 267 -12.06 -18.03 6.77
CA SER A 267 -11.83 -19.34 6.14
C SER A 267 -10.42 -19.46 5.54
N ALA A 268 -9.98 -18.45 4.76
CA ALA A 268 -8.66 -18.44 4.15
C ALA A 268 -7.53 -18.45 5.18
N ILE A 269 -7.64 -17.66 6.26
CA ILE A 269 -6.69 -17.70 7.38
C ILE A 269 -6.71 -19.08 8.05
N CYS A 270 -7.88 -19.65 8.30
CA CYS A 270 -8.01 -20.96 8.94
C CYS A 270 -7.30 -22.05 8.12
N GLN A 271 -7.56 -22.10 6.82
CA GLN A 271 -6.99 -23.11 5.91
C GLN A 271 -5.47 -23.01 5.76
N ASN A 272 -4.90 -21.81 5.90
CA ASN A 272 -3.48 -21.56 5.63
C ASN A 272 -2.61 -21.53 6.89
N LEU A 273 -3.13 -21.02 8.00
CA LEU A 273 -2.37 -20.88 9.25
C LEU A 273 -2.08 -22.24 9.87
N ALA A 274 -0.84 -22.52 10.26
CA ALA A 274 -0.43 -23.77 10.87
C ALA A 274 -1.08 -24.03 12.24
N LEU A 275 -1.38 -25.29 12.55
CA LEU A 275 -2.16 -25.69 13.74
C LEU A 275 -1.44 -25.45 15.09
N GLY A 276 -0.15 -25.11 15.08
CA GLY A 276 0.63 -24.88 16.30
C GLY A 276 0.13 -23.70 17.13
N SER A 277 0.27 -23.80 18.46
CA SER A 277 -0.13 -22.73 19.40
C SER A 277 0.69 -21.44 19.25
N GLU A 278 1.83 -21.50 18.56
CA GLU A 278 2.69 -20.33 18.28
C GLU A 278 2.41 -19.69 16.93
N SER A 279 1.57 -20.29 16.08
CA SER A 279 1.19 -19.67 14.80
C SER A 279 0.34 -18.44 15.03
N ARG A 280 0.51 -17.41 14.19
CA ARG A 280 -0.19 -16.13 14.32
C ARG A 280 -0.75 -15.65 12.99
N ALA A 281 -2.00 -15.20 13.01
CA ALA A 281 -2.53 -14.36 11.94
C ALA A 281 -2.47 -12.90 12.40
N VAL A 282 -1.92 -12.01 11.58
CA VAL A 282 -1.81 -10.58 11.86
C VAL A 282 -2.64 -9.84 10.82
N VAL A 283 -3.68 -9.17 11.28
CA VAL A 283 -4.66 -8.51 10.42
C VAL A 283 -4.70 -7.03 10.77
N MET A 284 -4.61 -6.17 9.75
CA MET A 284 -4.80 -4.74 9.90
C MET A 284 -6.01 -4.25 9.09
N VAL A 285 -6.92 -3.53 9.74
CA VAL A 285 -8.11 -2.95 9.12
C VAL A 285 -8.14 -1.43 9.37
N PRO A 286 -8.12 -0.58 8.34
CA PRO A 286 -8.31 0.86 8.48
C PRO A 286 -9.78 1.20 8.79
N MET A 287 -10.03 1.85 9.91
CA MET A 287 -11.37 2.10 10.45
C MET A 287 -12.01 3.35 9.82
N ARG A 288 -12.23 3.31 8.50
CA ARG A 288 -12.71 4.45 7.69
C ARG A 288 -14.11 4.92 8.07
N ASP A 289 -15.07 4.00 8.13
CA ASP A 289 -16.49 4.30 8.31
C ASP A 289 -17.21 3.21 9.12
N ASP A 290 -18.46 3.44 9.48
CA ASP A 290 -19.26 2.49 10.26
C ASP A 290 -19.48 1.15 9.54
N THR A 291 -19.47 1.15 8.20
CA THR A 291 -19.51 -0.08 7.39
C THR A 291 -18.29 -0.95 7.67
N THR A 292 -17.09 -0.38 7.56
CA THR A 292 -15.83 -1.08 7.83
C THR A 292 -15.76 -1.58 9.27
N ARG A 293 -16.29 -0.81 10.23
CA ARG A 293 -16.40 -1.26 11.63
C ARG A 293 -17.34 -2.46 11.77
N GLY A 294 -18.48 -2.45 11.07
CA GLY A 294 -19.41 -3.57 11.02
C GLY A 294 -18.79 -4.83 10.42
N LEU A 295 -18.08 -4.70 9.29
CA LEU A 295 -17.35 -5.80 8.67
C LEU A 295 -16.27 -6.37 9.59
N LEU A 296 -15.54 -5.53 10.32
CA LEU A 296 -14.53 -5.97 11.28
C LEU A 296 -15.15 -6.81 12.41
N GLU A 297 -16.29 -6.40 12.96
CA GLU A 297 -16.98 -7.17 14.00
C GLU A 297 -17.52 -8.51 13.46
N SER A 298 -18.07 -8.51 12.24
CA SER A 298 -18.42 -9.76 11.54
C SER A 298 -17.21 -10.67 11.33
N PHE A 299 -16.04 -10.11 11.03
CA PHE A 299 -14.81 -10.88 10.84
C PHE A 299 -14.32 -11.50 12.16
N LYS A 300 -14.32 -10.72 13.26
CA LYS A 300 -13.99 -11.23 14.60
C LYS A 300 -14.92 -12.39 14.98
N GLN A 301 -16.22 -12.26 14.72
CA GLN A 301 -17.18 -13.34 14.99
C GLN A 301 -16.92 -14.55 14.09
N ALA A 302 -16.67 -14.35 12.79
CA ALA A 302 -16.36 -15.44 11.86
C ALA A 302 -15.11 -16.24 12.28
N MET A 303 -14.09 -15.57 12.84
CA MET A 303 -12.88 -16.22 13.38
C MET A 303 -13.19 -17.11 14.60
N LEU A 304 -14.19 -16.76 15.41
CA LEU A 304 -14.64 -17.56 16.55
C LEU A 304 -15.55 -18.72 16.12
N ASP A 305 -16.30 -18.56 15.03
CA ASP A 305 -17.24 -19.55 14.51
C ASP A 305 -16.57 -20.64 13.64
N LEU A 306 -15.26 -20.53 13.39
CA LEU A 306 -14.48 -21.57 12.73
C LEU A 306 -14.52 -22.90 13.51
N GLU A 307 -14.44 -24.04 12.81
CA GLU A 307 -14.36 -25.36 13.44
C GLU A 307 -13.21 -25.45 14.46
N THR A 308 -12.07 -24.82 14.13
CA THR A 308 -10.99 -24.53 15.06
C THR A 308 -10.89 -23.02 15.26
N PRO A 309 -11.48 -22.47 16.33
CA PRO A 309 -11.52 -21.03 16.56
C PRO A 309 -10.14 -20.38 16.61
N LEU A 310 -10.07 -19.15 16.11
CA LEU A 310 -8.92 -18.27 16.24
C LEU A 310 -9.27 -17.12 17.18
N PHE A 311 -8.58 -17.05 18.31
CA PHE A 311 -8.82 -16.05 19.34
C PHE A 311 -7.92 -14.84 19.12
N LEU A 312 -8.48 -13.65 19.33
CA LEU A 312 -7.74 -12.40 19.37
C LEU A 312 -6.87 -12.37 20.65
N GLU A 313 -5.55 -12.33 20.48
CA GLU A 313 -4.56 -12.28 21.57
C GLU A 313 -4.13 -10.85 21.90
N GLU A 314 -4.05 -10.03 20.86
CA GLU A 314 -3.60 -8.66 20.95
C GLU A 314 -4.44 -7.77 20.03
N GLU A 315 -4.86 -6.64 20.57
CA GLU A 315 -5.61 -5.61 19.87
C GLU A 315 -4.94 -4.26 20.07
N LYS A 316 -4.72 -3.53 18.97
CA LYS A 316 -4.12 -2.19 18.99
C LYS A 316 -4.76 -1.29 17.95
N LYS A 317 -4.58 0.01 18.14
CA LYS A 317 -4.92 1.06 17.18
C LYS A 317 -3.64 1.82 16.85
N LEU A 318 -3.39 2.02 15.57
CA LEU A 318 -2.22 2.72 15.05
C LEU A 318 -2.68 3.82 14.10
N ASP A 319 -2.13 5.01 14.24
CA ASP A 319 -2.41 6.09 13.30
C ASP A 319 -1.78 5.78 11.94
N GLY A 320 -2.53 6.00 10.88
CA GLY A 320 -2.13 5.85 9.50
C GLY A 320 -2.55 7.02 8.64
N GLU A 321 -2.04 7.05 7.41
CA GLU A 321 -2.48 7.97 6.37
C GLU A 321 -2.93 7.16 5.15
N ASP A 322 -4.00 7.60 4.47
CA ASP A 322 -4.50 7.02 3.23
C ASP A 322 -4.89 8.12 2.25
N ASP A 323 -4.70 7.87 0.95
CA ASP A 323 -5.07 8.78 -0.14
C ASP A 323 -6.55 8.58 -0.56
N TRP A 324 -7.42 8.26 0.41
CA TRP A 324 -8.85 8.02 0.19
C TRP A 324 -9.67 9.12 0.88
N GLY A 325 -10.37 9.93 0.09
CA GLY A 325 -11.11 11.12 0.54
C GLY A 325 -11.04 12.24 -0.50
N GLU A 326 -12.05 13.10 -0.57
CA GLU A 326 -12.06 14.27 -1.47
C GLU A 326 -11.37 15.49 -0.83
N ASP A 327 -11.16 15.47 0.50
CA ASP A 327 -10.61 16.58 1.28
C ASP A 327 -9.20 16.29 1.85
N GLU A 328 -8.32 17.30 1.83
CA GLU A 328 -6.91 17.20 2.29
C GLU A 328 -6.76 16.97 3.82
N ASP A 329 -7.86 17.15 4.58
CA ASP A 329 -7.99 16.85 6.02
C ASP A 329 -8.49 15.41 6.31
N GLU A 330 -8.94 14.66 5.29
CA GLU A 330 -9.49 13.29 5.43
C GLU A 330 -8.43 12.18 5.37
N GLY A 331 -7.17 12.53 5.14
CA GLY A 331 -6.11 11.54 4.93
C GLY A 331 -5.70 10.74 6.16
N GLN A 332 -6.14 11.12 7.38
CA GLN A 332 -5.79 10.38 8.61
C GLN A 332 -6.78 9.24 8.85
N VAL A 333 -6.27 8.02 8.98
CA VAL A 333 -7.07 6.84 9.27
C VAL A 333 -6.51 6.08 10.46
N GLU A 334 -7.36 5.75 11.42
CA GLU A 334 -6.99 4.87 12.53
C GLU A 334 -7.01 3.41 12.04
N CYS A 335 -5.87 2.74 12.05
CA CYS A 335 -5.76 1.33 11.69
C CYS A 335 -5.89 0.45 12.93
N TRP A 336 -6.91 -0.39 12.93
CA TRP A 336 -7.05 -1.49 13.88
C TRP A 336 -6.07 -2.62 13.54
N LEU A 337 -5.32 -3.10 14.52
CA LEU A 337 -4.41 -4.24 14.42
C LEU A 337 -4.90 -5.34 15.35
N GLY A 338 -5.10 -6.54 14.80
CA GLY A 338 -5.39 -7.76 15.55
C GLY A 338 -4.36 -8.84 15.31
N VAL A 339 -3.88 -9.45 16.39
CA VAL A 339 -3.07 -10.67 16.34
C VAL A 339 -3.88 -11.84 16.88
N PHE A 340 -4.05 -12.87 16.06
CA PHE A 340 -4.89 -14.04 16.38
C PHE A 340 -4.07 -15.30 16.54
N SER A 341 -4.53 -16.23 17.38
CA SER A 341 -3.91 -17.54 17.56
C SER A 341 -4.94 -18.65 17.86
N ARG A 342 -4.55 -19.90 17.66
CA ARG A 342 -5.32 -21.08 18.10
C ARG A 342 -5.11 -21.44 19.58
N GLY A 343 -4.11 -20.83 20.22
CA GLY A 343 -3.73 -21.12 21.61
C GLY A 343 -4.42 -20.22 22.65
N GLY A 344 -5.18 -19.22 22.21
CA GLY A 344 -5.77 -18.21 23.08
C GLY A 344 -7.01 -18.68 23.85
N SER A 345 -7.35 -17.90 24.86
CA SER A 345 -8.70 -17.86 25.43
C SER A 345 -9.35 -16.55 24.98
N PRO A 346 -10.69 -16.45 24.86
CA PRO A 346 -11.34 -15.20 24.49
C PRO A 346 -10.86 -14.05 25.39
N LEU A 347 -10.48 -12.91 24.81
CA LEU A 347 -10.30 -11.67 25.56
C LEU A 347 -11.63 -11.40 26.27
N THR A 348 -11.64 -11.51 27.60
CA THR A 348 -12.81 -11.18 28.41
C THR A 348 -13.12 -9.69 28.20
N ALA A 349 -14.29 -9.42 27.63
CA ALA A 349 -14.84 -8.08 27.41
C ALA A 349 -14.97 -7.27 28.70
#